data_AF-A0A7C6U0C4-F1
#
_entry.id   AF-A0A7C6U0C4-F1
#
_cell.length_a   1.000
_cell.length_b   1.000
_cell.length_c   1.000
_cell.angle_alpha   90.00
_cell.angle_beta   90.00
_cell.angle_gamma   90.00
#
_symmetry.space_group_name_H-M   'P 1'
#
loop_
_entity.id
_entity.type
_entity.pdbx_description
1 polymer ?
#
loop_
_entity_poly.entity_id
_entity_poly.type
_entity_poly.pdbx_seq_one_letter_code
_entity_poly.pdbx_strand_id
1 'polypeptide(L)' 'MQKKLSPCPIETTLQLIGHKWKVLIIRELLNGTKRFGELKKAIPLISPKVLTQQLRSLEEDNLIVRKVYPEVP' A
#
# COMPACT_ATOMS: atom_id res chain seq x y z
N MET A 1 -13.67 10.86 4.82
CA MET A 1 -13.55 12.03 3.91
C MET A 1 -13.68 11.55 2.48
N GLN A 2 -14.59 12.11 1.67
CA GLN A 2 -14.66 11.77 0.25
C GLN A 2 -13.43 12.35 -0.47
N LYS A 3 -12.61 11.47 -1.02
CA LYS A 3 -11.48 11.84 -1.89
C LYS A 3 -12.09 12.33 -3.20
N LYS A 4 -12.02 13.63 -3.49
CA LYS A 4 -12.43 14.17 -4.79
C LYS A 4 -11.42 13.70 -5.83
N LEU A 5 -11.78 12.68 -6.61
CA LEU A 5 -10.95 12.18 -7.70
C LEU A 5 -11.04 13.14 -8.88
N SER A 6 -9.91 13.37 -9.54
CA SER A 6 -9.87 14.19 -10.76
C SER A 6 -10.62 13.51 -11.91
N PRO A 7 -11.32 14.26 -12.79
CA PRO A 7 -11.90 13.70 -14.01
C PRO A 7 -10.84 13.14 -14.97
N CYS A 8 -9.57 13.57 -14.83
CA CYS A 8 -8.46 13.02 -15.60
C CYS A 8 -8.02 11.67 -14.98
N PRO A 9 -8.10 10.55 -15.72
CA PRO A 9 -7.74 9.23 -15.18
C PRO A 9 -6.25 9.11 -14.84
N ILE A 10 -5.39 9.83 -15.58
CA ILE A 10 -3.95 9.90 -15.30
C ILE A 10 -3.71 10.59 -13.94
N GLU A 11 -4.36 11.73 -13.72
CA GLU A 11 -4.23 12.46 -12.45
C GLU A 11 -4.77 11.64 -11.28
N THR A 12 -5.93 10.99 -11.45
CA THR A 12 -6.48 10.07 -10.46
C THR A 12 -5.49 8.94 -10.13
N THR A 13 -4.86 8.34 -11.13
CA THR A 13 -3.83 7.31 -10.91
C THR A 13 -2.66 7.86 -10.10
N LEU A 14 -2.14 9.04 -10.45
CA LEU A 14 -1.04 9.68 -9.72
C LEU A 14 -1.45 10.05 -8.28
N GLN A 15 -2.68 10.50 -8.04
CA GLN A 15 -3.21 10.77 -6.70
C GLN A 15 -3.31 9.50 -5.86
N LEU A 16 -3.65 8.36 -6.47
CA LEU A 16 -3.81 7.09 -5.79
C LEU A 16 -2.47 6.42 -5.47
N ILE A 17 -1.57 6.29 -6.45
CA ILE A 17 -0.35 5.49 -6.34
C ILE A 17 0.97 6.28 -6.44
N GLY A 18 0.93 7.57 -6.80
CA GLY A 18 2.13 8.38 -7.08
C GLY A 18 3.05 8.65 -5.87
N HIS A 19 2.61 8.27 -4.66
CA HIS A 19 3.48 8.29 -3.49
C HIS A 19 4.58 7.23 -3.61
N LYS A 20 5.86 7.61 -3.48
CA LYS A 20 7.06 6.73 -3.59
C LYS A 20 6.84 5.34 -2.97
N TRP A 21 6.38 5.30 -1.72
CA TRP A 21 6.17 4.06 -1.00
C TRP A 21 5.02 3.19 -1.53
N LYS A 22 3.93 3.77 -2.03
CA LYS A 22 2.81 3.01 -2.59
C LYS A 22 3.24 2.23 -3.83
N VAL A 23 4.00 2.86 -4.72
CA VAL A 23 4.57 2.20 -5.91
C VAL A 23 5.44 1.00 -5.52
N LEU A 24 6.34 1.17 -4.54
CA LEU A 24 7.20 0.08 -4.08
C LEU A 24 6.42 -1.05 -3.41
N ILE A 25 5.43 -0.72 -2.57
CA ILE A 25 4.56 -1.73 -1.93
C ILE A 25 3.80 -2.53 -2.98
N ILE A 26 3.17 -1.85 -3.96
CA ILE A 26 2.43 -2.51 -5.03
C ILE A 26 3.36 -3.42 -5.84
N ARG A 27 4.56 -2.95 -6.20
CA ARG A 27 5.56 -3.76 -6.90
C ARG A 27 5.87 -5.07 -6.16
N GLU A 28 6.08 -5.02 -4.85
CA GLU A 28 6.35 -6.23 -4.06
C GLU A 28 5.15 -7.18 -4.00
N LEU A 29 3.92 -6.64 -3.99
CA LEU A 29 2.68 -7.41 -3.94
C LEU A 29 2.27 -8.00 -5.30
N LEU A 30 2.75 -7.46 -6.41
CA LEU A 30 2.58 -8.07 -7.74
C LEU A 30 3.21 -9.46 -7.82
N ASN A 31 4.24 -9.73 -7.02
CA ASN A 31 4.90 -11.04 -6.92
C ASN A 31 4.18 -12.01 -5.97
N GLY A 32 3.02 -11.61 -5.42
CA GLY A 32 2.20 -12.42 -4.52
C GLY A 32 1.99 -11.81 -3.15
N THR A 33 1.20 -12.50 -2.32
CA THR A 33 0.89 -12.07 -0.95
C THR A 33 2.17 -12.02 -0.09
N LYS A 34 2.33 -10.93 0.67
CA LYS A 34 3.46 -10.71 1.58
C LYS A 34 2.98 -10.38 2.98
N ARG A 35 3.64 -10.92 4.01
CA ARG A 35 3.49 -10.47 5.40
C ARG A 35 4.15 -9.09 5.58
N PHE A 36 3.74 -8.37 6.63
CA PHE A 36 4.30 -7.05 6.95
C PHE A 36 5.83 -7.06 7.08
N GLY A 37 6.38 -8.07 7.76
CA GLY A 37 7.83 -8.21 7.93
C GLY A 37 8.58 -8.42 6.61
N GLU A 38 7.98 -9.13 5.65
CA GLU A 38 8.58 -9.34 4.33
C GLU A 38 8.60 -8.04 3.52
N LEU A 39 7.50 -7.29 3.53
CA LEU A 39 7.44 -5.95 2.91
C LEU A 39 8.46 -5.00 3.53
N LYS A 40 8.60 -5.02 4.86
CA LYS A 40 9.56 -4.17 5.57
C LYS A 40 11.02 -4.53 5.23
N LYS A 41 11.32 -5.82 5.02
CA LYS A 41 12.63 -6.31 4.60
C LYS A 41 12.92 -5.94 3.14
N ALA A 42 11.95 -6.10 2.24
CA ALA A 42 12.08 -5.75 0.83
C ALA A 42 12.24 -4.23 0.59
N ILE A 43 11.68 -3.41 1.49
CA ILE A 43 11.74 -1.95 1.43
C ILE A 43 12.47 -1.44 2.69
N PRO A 44 13.79 -1.59 2.81
CA PRO A 44 14.51 -1.30 4.06
C PRO A 44 14.42 0.16 4.51
N LEU A 45 14.29 1.10 3.56
CA LEU A 45 14.25 2.54 3.82
C LEU A 45 12.90 3.06 4.37
N ILE A 46 11.80 2.30 4.24
CA ILE A 46 10.51 2.74 4.77
C ILE A 46 10.46 2.49 6.28
N SER A 47 10.00 3.44 7.09
CA SER A 47 9.78 3.18 8.51
C SER A 47 8.55 2.29 8.72
N PRO A 48 8.47 1.49 9.81
CA PRO A 48 7.30 0.66 10.11
C PRO A 48 6.00 1.47 10.22
N LYS A 49 6.08 2.68 10.80
CA LYS A 49 4.95 3.62 10.91
C LYS A 49 4.45 4.04 9.53
N VAL A 50 5.36 4.44 8.64
CA VAL A 50 4.99 4.86 7.28
C VAL A 50 4.46 3.68 6.47
N LEU A 51 5.08 2.50 6.56
CA LEU A 51 4.57 1.29 5.89
C LEU A 51 3.13 0.98 6.31
N THR A 52 2.84 1.04 7.62
CA THR A 52 1.48 0.84 8.14
C THR A 52 0.49 1.87 7.58
N GLN A 53 0.89 3.15 7.56
CA GLN A 53 0.05 4.22 7.03
C GLN A 53 -0.24 4.03 5.53
N GLN A 54 0.77 3.65 4.75
CA GLN A 54 0.61 3.46 3.30
C GLN A 54 -0.22 2.22 2.99
N LEU A 55 -0.05 1.11 3.73
CA LEU A 55 -0.90 -0.08 3.59
C LEU A 55 -2.36 0.23 3.90
N ARG A 56 -2.65 0.96 4.99
CA ARG A 56 -4.02 1.40 5.30
C ARG A 56 -4.60 2.28 4.20
N SER A 57 -3.83 3.25 3.69
CA SER A 57 -4.31 4.10 2.61
C SER A 57 -4.57 3.31 1.32
N LEU A 58 -3.73 2.32 0.98
CA LEU A 58 -3.95 1.45 -0.17
C LEU A 58 -5.19 0.56 0.02
N GLU A 59 -5.45 0.08 1.23
CA GLU A 59 -6.63 -0.70 1.59
C GLU A 59 -7.91 0.15 1.49
N GLU A 60 -7.89 1.37 2.04
CA GLU A 60 -9.00 2.35 1.93
C GLU A 60 -9.29 2.74 0.48
N ASP A 61 -8.26 2.84 -0.36
CA ASP A 61 -8.37 3.09 -1.80
C ASP A 61 -8.76 1.81 -2.59
N ASN A 62 -9.00 0.66 -1.93
CA ASN A 62 -9.29 -0.65 -2.51
C ASN A 62 -8.24 -1.19 -3.49
N LEU A 63 -6.98 -0.77 -3.32
CA LEU A 63 -5.86 -1.20 -4.16
C LEU A 63 -5.17 -2.46 -3.65
N ILE A 64 -5.33 -2.78 -2.36
CA ILE A 64 -4.84 -4.01 -1.76
C ILE A 64 -5.90 -4.61 -0.83
N VAL A 65 -5.79 -5.90 -0.57
CA VAL A 65 -6.61 -6.60 0.43
C VAL A 65 -5.74 -6.96 1.62
N ARG A 66 -6.16 -6.57 2.82
CA ARG A 66 -5.53 -7.00 4.07
C ARG A 66 -6.29 -8.20 4.62
N LYS A 67 -5.58 -9.32 4.80
CA LYS A 67 -6.12 -10.49 5.50
C LYS A 67 -5.46 -10.62 6.87
N VAL A 68 -6.29 -10.61 7.92
CA VAL A 68 -5.85 -10.84 9.30
C VAL A 68 -5.91 -12.34 9.57
N TYR A 69 -4.78 -12.90 9.99
CA TYR A 69 -4.70 -14.29 10.43
C TYR A 69 -4.67 -14.29 11.96
N PRO A 70 -5.63 -14.95 12.64
CA PRO A 70 -5.72 -14.95 14.10
C PRO A 70 -4.73 -15.90 14.78
N GLU A 71 -3.66 -16.33 14.10
CA GLU A 71 -2.65 -17.21 14.71
C GLU A 71 -1.75 -16.45 15.68
N VAL A 72 -1.54 -17.08 16.83
CA VAL A 72 -0.56 -16.69 17.85
C VAL A 72 0.84 -17.02 17.30
N PRO A 73 1.83 -16.11 17.41
CA PRO A 73 3.16 -16.26 16.81
C PRO A 73 3.91 -17.53 17.23
#